data_AF-A0AA35UN04-F1
#
_entry.id   AF-A0AA35UN04-F1
#
_cell.length_a   1.000
_cell.length_b   1.000
_cell.length_c   1.000
_cell.angle_alpha   90.00
_cell.angle_beta   90.00
_cell.angle_gamma   90.00
#
_symmetry.space_group_name_H-M   'P 1'
#
loop_
_entity.id
_entity.type
_entity.pdbx_description
1 polymer ?
#
loop_
_entity_poly.entity_id
_entity_poly.type
_entity_poly.pdbx_seq_one_letter_code
_entity_poly.pdbx_strand_id
1 'polypeptide(L)'
;MPKKSKALVQEKKPTEGVKWSFAAGTNLLPNFGAKIERESKLRLNDFSKELRSFSIVDISGRNFGDEGLSFLAESLAYNQVAEEINFADNGITAEGIKAFDGILRSNISLKVLNLSGNNIGDEGAKVLCDILVDNSGIQKLQLNSTNIGDEGFSGLVEALLENKSLSSLYLKGPQPDEATSGPFCPPD
;
A
#
# COMPACT_ATOMS: atom_id res chain seq x y z
N MET A 1 -45.64 -3.96 -32.04
CA MET A 1 -45.80 -4.73 -30.78
C MET A 1 -45.05 -6.06 -30.89
N PRO A 2 -44.47 -6.60 -29.81
CA PRO A 2 -43.04 -6.98 -29.77
C PRO A 2 -42.77 -8.49 -29.60
N LYS A 3 -41.54 -8.96 -29.88
CA LYS A 3 -40.92 -10.08 -29.16
C LYS A 3 -39.43 -9.82 -28.88
N LYS A 4 -39.07 -10.19 -27.64
CA LYS A 4 -37.92 -9.78 -26.81
C LYS A 4 -36.57 -10.41 -27.20
N SER A 5 -35.54 -9.59 -27.11
CA SER A 5 -34.24 -9.75 -26.41
C SER A 5 -33.69 -11.16 -26.14
N LYS A 6 -32.47 -11.42 -26.66
CA LYS A 6 -31.37 -12.03 -25.91
C LYS A 6 -30.09 -11.26 -26.22
N ALA A 7 -29.77 -10.25 -25.41
CA ALA A 7 -28.42 -9.70 -25.37
C ALA A 7 -27.54 -10.71 -24.65
N LEU A 8 -26.51 -11.22 -25.34
CA LEU A 8 -25.42 -11.92 -24.69
C LEU A 8 -24.80 -10.96 -23.68
N VAL A 9 -24.90 -11.31 -22.40
CA VAL A 9 -24.06 -10.72 -21.36
C VAL A 9 -22.64 -11.19 -21.67
N GLN A 10 -21.87 -10.33 -22.32
CA GLN A 10 -20.42 -10.50 -22.39
C GLN A 10 -19.89 -10.16 -21.00
N GLU A 11 -19.39 -11.18 -20.30
CA GLU A 11 -18.60 -11.01 -19.09
C GLU A 11 -17.45 -10.04 -19.40
N LYS A 12 -17.51 -8.83 -18.83
CA LYS A 12 -16.40 -7.88 -18.88
C LYS A 12 -15.26 -8.47 -18.05
N LYS A 13 -14.22 -8.94 -18.75
CA LYS A 13 -12.93 -9.25 -18.14
C LYS A 13 -12.47 -8.06 -17.29
N PRO A 14 -11.85 -8.28 -16.12
CA PRO A 14 -11.26 -7.19 -15.35
C PRO A 14 -10.24 -6.49 -16.26
N THR A 15 -10.43 -5.20 -16.48
CA THR A 15 -9.48 -4.37 -17.22
C THR A 15 -8.12 -4.50 -16.56
N GLU A 16 -7.16 -5.07 -17.28
CA GLU A 16 -5.78 -5.24 -16.85
C GLU A 16 -5.26 -3.91 -16.30
N GLY A 17 -4.95 -3.88 -15.00
CA GLY A 17 -4.35 -2.74 -14.34
C GLY A 17 -3.08 -2.33 -15.07
N VAL A 18 -2.96 -1.03 -15.36
CA VAL A 18 -1.83 -0.48 -16.10
C VAL A 18 -0.54 -0.79 -15.34
N LYS A 19 0.34 -1.60 -15.95
CA LYS A 19 1.65 -1.93 -15.40
C LYS A 19 2.65 -0.87 -15.80
N TRP A 20 2.86 0.07 -14.91
CA TRP A 20 3.83 1.14 -15.10
C TRP A 20 5.28 0.55 -14.96
N SER A 21 6.32 1.16 -15.56
CA SER A 21 7.75 0.85 -15.28
C SER A 21 8.61 2.13 -15.18
N PHE A 22 9.44 2.29 -14.15
CA PHE A 22 10.43 3.39 -14.04
C PHE A 22 11.85 2.81 -13.84
N ALA A 23 12.88 3.51 -14.29
CA ALA A 23 14.27 3.18 -13.97
C ALA A 23 14.55 3.44 -12.48
N ALA A 24 15.28 2.53 -11.84
CA ALA A 24 15.62 2.60 -10.43
C ALA A 24 16.53 3.80 -10.10
N GLY A 25 16.20 4.55 -9.06
CA GLY A 25 17.18 5.38 -8.32
C GLY A 25 17.36 6.85 -8.71
N THR A 26 16.51 7.46 -9.54
CA THR A 26 16.70 8.89 -9.92
C THR A 26 15.70 9.88 -9.33
N ASN A 27 14.74 9.45 -8.51
CA ASN A 27 13.73 10.36 -7.97
C ASN A 27 14.03 10.63 -6.50
N LEU A 28 14.32 11.91 -6.22
CA LEU A 28 14.45 12.54 -4.88
C LEU A 28 15.85 12.60 -4.23
N LEU A 29 16.93 12.72 -5.02
CA LEU A 29 18.16 13.33 -4.49
C LEU A 29 18.06 14.87 -4.56
N PRO A 30 18.47 15.62 -3.51
CA PRO A 30 18.19 17.06 -3.38
C PRO A 30 19.06 17.96 -4.27
N ASN A 31 19.76 17.41 -5.27
CA ASN A 31 20.65 18.19 -6.12
C ASN A 31 20.55 17.68 -7.56
N PHE A 32 19.67 18.29 -8.36
CA PHE A 32 19.86 18.66 -9.77
C PHE A 32 18.52 19.06 -10.42
N GLY A 33 18.31 20.37 -10.56
CA GLY A 33 17.64 20.99 -11.71
C GLY A 33 16.10 20.94 -11.78
N ALA A 34 15.48 22.14 -11.80
CA ALA A 34 14.06 22.46 -12.01
C ALA A 34 13.31 21.76 -13.17
N LYS A 35 13.98 20.90 -13.95
CA LYS A 35 13.41 20.07 -15.01
C LYS A 35 12.81 18.76 -14.47
N ILE A 36 13.37 18.19 -13.40
CA ILE A 36 12.86 16.97 -12.76
C ILE A 36 11.54 17.25 -12.03
N GLU A 37 11.40 18.42 -11.42
CA GLU A 37 10.18 18.82 -10.69
C GLU A 37 8.95 18.88 -11.60
N ARG A 38 9.12 19.31 -12.87
CA ARG A 38 8.02 19.37 -13.84
C ARG A 38 7.60 17.98 -14.32
N GLU A 39 8.53 17.07 -14.54
CA GLU A 39 8.22 15.69 -14.91
C GLU A 39 7.59 14.90 -13.77
N SER A 40 8.10 15.03 -12.54
CA SER A 40 7.49 14.42 -11.35
C SER A 40 6.06 14.92 -11.16
N LYS A 41 5.81 16.24 -11.28
CA LYS A 41 4.45 16.81 -11.19
C LYS A 41 3.52 16.35 -12.32
N LEU A 42 4.02 16.22 -13.56
CA LEU A 42 3.23 15.71 -14.68
C LEU A 42 2.83 14.25 -14.46
N ARG A 43 3.78 13.41 -14.01
CA ARG A 43 3.52 11.98 -13.73
C ARG A 43 2.55 11.79 -12.57
N LEU A 44 2.63 12.63 -11.53
CA LEU A 44 1.65 12.66 -10.44
C LEU A 44 0.25 13.05 -10.94
N ASN A 45 0.17 14.03 -11.86
CA ASN A 45 -1.11 14.43 -12.44
C ASN A 45 -1.71 13.31 -13.31
N ASP A 46 -0.89 12.59 -14.06
CA ASP A 46 -1.35 11.44 -14.85
C ASP A 46 -1.81 10.28 -13.96
N PHE A 47 -1.10 10.01 -12.86
CA PHE A 47 -1.55 9.05 -11.85
C PHE A 47 -2.85 9.48 -11.16
N SER A 48 -3.00 10.77 -10.82
CA SER A 48 -4.25 11.30 -10.23
C SER A 48 -5.45 11.13 -11.17
N LYS A 49 -5.24 11.17 -12.49
CA LYS A 49 -6.27 10.85 -13.50
C LYS A 49 -6.56 9.35 -13.56
N GLU A 50 -5.53 8.52 -13.51
CA GLU A 50 -5.68 7.06 -13.53
C GLU A 50 -6.36 6.51 -12.28
N LEU A 51 -6.03 7.02 -11.10
CA LEU A 51 -6.75 6.70 -9.87
C LEU A 51 -8.25 6.94 -10.03
N ARG A 52 -8.65 8.01 -10.73
CA ARG A 52 -10.07 8.32 -10.97
C ARG A 52 -10.70 7.46 -12.07
N SER A 53 -9.91 6.69 -12.81
CA SER A 53 -10.35 5.94 -13.99
C SER A 53 -10.32 4.43 -13.79
N PHE A 54 -9.40 3.91 -12.96
CA PHE A 54 -9.17 2.48 -12.77
C PHE A 54 -9.42 2.04 -11.33
N SER A 55 -10.06 0.87 -11.17
CA SER A 55 -10.31 0.27 -9.86
C SER A 55 -9.10 -0.46 -9.29
N ILE A 56 -8.19 -0.93 -10.13
CA ILE A 56 -6.98 -1.65 -9.73
C ILE A 56 -5.77 -0.89 -10.27
N VAL A 57 -4.87 -0.51 -9.38
CA VAL A 57 -3.72 0.33 -9.69
C VAL A 57 -2.45 -0.28 -9.13
N ASP A 58 -1.52 -0.66 -10.00
CA ASP A 58 -0.21 -1.23 -9.63
C ASP A 58 0.91 -0.22 -9.89
N ILE A 59 1.54 0.22 -8.80
CA ILE A 59 2.68 1.13 -8.81
C ILE A 59 3.83 0.63 -7.96
N SER A 60 3.97 -0.69 -7.88
CA SER A 60 5.08 -1.31 -7.17
C SER A 60 6.45 -1.04 -7.84
N GLY A 61 7.51 -1.04 -7.02
CA GLY A 61 8.91 -0.99 -7.47
C GLY A 61 9.37 0.37 -8.00
N ARG A 62 8.72 1.47 -7.60
CA ARG A 62 8.87 2.80 -8.23
C ARG A 62 9.62 3.82 -7.42
N ASN A 63 10.08 3.46 -6.22
CA ASN A 63 10.90 4.31 -5.39
C ASN A 63 10.30 5.72 -5.20
N PHE A 64 8.99 5.77 -4.91
CA PHE A 64 8.28 7.03 -4.65
C PHE A 64 8.78 7.72 -3.38
N GLY A 65 9.22 6.94 -2.39
CA GLY A 65 9.49 7.41 -1.05
C GLY A 65 8.24 7.98 -0.37
N ASP A 66 8.46 8.56 0.80
CA ASP A 66 7.40 9.13 1.63
C ASP A 66 6.75 10.36 0.98
N GLU A 67 7.54 11.19 0.29
CA GLU A 67 7.04 12.38 -0.40
C GLU A 67 6.08 12.03 -1.54
N GLY A 68 6.43 11.01 -2.33
CA GLY A 68 5.56 10.52 -3.40
C GLY A 68 4.26 9.94 -2.83
N LEU A 69 4.34 9.16 -1.75
CA LEU A 69 3.15 8.64 -1.08
C LEU A 69 2.24 9.77 -0.56
N SER A 70 2.80 10.77 0.14
CA SER A 70 2.05 11.90 0.67
C SER A 70 1.31 12.69 -0.41
N PHE A 71 1.95 12.93 -1.56
CA PHE A 71 1.29 13.62 -2.67
C PHE A 71 0.15 12.80 -3.28
N LEU A 72 0.34 11.48 -3.38
CA LEU A 72 -0.67 10.58 -3.92
C LEU A 72 -1.83 10.35 -2.96
N ALA A 73 -1.56 10.47 -1.67
CA ALA A 73 -2.54 10.35 -0.60
C ALA A 73 -3.72 11.30 -0.83
N GLU A 74 -3.46 12.57 -1.13
CA GLU A 74 -4.52 13.55 -1.35
C GLU A 74 -5.44 13.18 -2.53
N SER A 75 -4.85 12.59 -3.58
CA SER A 75 -5.63 12.06 -4.71
C SER A 75 -6.46 10.84 -4.34
N LEU A 76 -6.03 10.07 -3.34
CA LEU A 76 -6.75 8.92 -2.82
C LEU A 76 -7.86 9.30 -1.83
N ALA A 77 -7.70 10.34 -1.03
CA ALA A 77 -8.70 10.77 -0.05
C ALA A 77 -10.10 10.93 -0.66
N TYR A 78 -10.17 11.52 -1.85
CA TYR A 78 -11.42 11.79 -2.56
C TYR A 78 -11.73 10.76 -3.66
N ASN A 79 -10.96 9.67 -3.71
CA ASN A 79 -11.12 8.67 -4.74
C ASN A 79 -12.23 7.66 -4.40
N GLN A 80 -13.20 7.53 -5.32
CA GLN A 80 -14.32 6.60 -5.19
C GLN A 80 -14.28 5.42 -6.17
N VAL A 81 -13.16 5.25 -6.89
CA VAL A 81 -13.03 4.29 -7.99
C VAL A 81 -11.99 3.22 -7.68
N ALA A 82 -10.84 3.60 -7.13
CA ALA A 82 -9.75 2.71 -6.78
C ALA A 82 -10.16 1.81 -5.60
N GLU A 83 -10.27 0.52 -5.88
CA GLU A 83 -10.58 -0.55 -4.92
C GLU A 83 -9.31 -1.31 -4.52
N GLU A 84 -8.30 -1.40 -5.40
CA GLU A 84 -7.06 -2.10 -5.14
C GLU A 84 -5.84 -1.26 -5.53
N ILE A 85 -4.90 -1.09 -4.60
CA ILE A 85 -3.66 -0.36 -4.86
C ILE A 85 -2.45 -1.13 -4.37
N ASN A 86 -1.46 -1.26 -5.25
CA ASN A 86 -0.18 -1.85 -4.95
C ASN A 86 0.94 -0.81 -4.88
N PHE A 87 1.37 -0.52 -3.66
CA PHE A 87 2.50 0.35 -3.31
C PHE A 87 3.77 -0.45 -2.94
N ALA A 88 3.87 -1.74 -3.28
CA ALA A 88 5.03 -2.54 -2.88
C ALA A 88 6.37 -1.98 -3.39
N ASP A 89 7.46 -2.21 -2.65
CA ASP A 89 8.84 -1.86 -3.05
C ASP A 89 9.01 -0.38 -3.48
N ASN A 90 8.44 0.55 -2.71
CA ASN A 90 8.47 1.98 -3.02
C ASN A 90 9.33 2.83 -2.08
N GLY A 91 10.00 2.22 -1.12
CA GLY A 91 10.82 2.93 -0.13
C GLY A 91 9.98 3.78 0.83
N ILE A 92 8.73 3.37 1.08
CA ILE A 92 7.85 3.99 2.06
C ILE A 92 8.33 3.62 3.47
N THR A 93 8.35 4.58 4.38
CA THR A 93 8.73 4.42 5.78
C THR A 93 7.56 4.77 6.71
N ALA A 94 7.79 4.69 8.02
CA ALA A 94 6.81 5.12 9.04
C ALA A 94 6.30 6.56 8.81
N GLU A 95 7.17 7.47 8.36
CA GLU A 95 6.78 8.87 8.10
C GLU A 95 5.80 8.99 6.93
N GLY A 96 6.01 8.21 5.86
CA GLY A 96 5.07 8.14 4.75
C GLY A 96 3.71 7.63 5.18
N ILE A 97 3.66 6.58 5.99
CA ILE A 97 2.41 6.04 6.56
C ILE A 97 1.71 7.07 7.44
N LYS A 98 2.44 7.81 8.25
CA LYS A 98 1.90 8.88 9.10
C LYS A 98 1.28 10.01 8.29
N ALA A 99 1.89 10.40 7.18
CA ALA A 99 1.30 11.35 6.24
C ALA A 99 0.02 10.79 5.57
N PHE A 100 -0.12 9.46 5.54
CA PHE A 100 -1.25 8.74 4.96
C PHE A 100 -2.44 8.54 5.91
N ASP A 101 -2.26 8.82 7.21
CA ASP A 101 -3.22 8.50 8.28
C ASP A 101 -4.64 9.07 8.06
N GLY A 102 -4.78 10.39 8.03
CA GLY A 102 -6.10 11.03 7.85
C GLY A 102 -6.79 10.70 6.51
N ILE A 103 -6.00 10.25 5.54
CA ILE A 103 -6.44 9.98 4.17
C ILE A 103 -6.99 8.56 4.06
N LEU A 104 -6.28 7.57 4.61
CA LEU A 104 -6.79 6.22 4.67
C LEU A 104 -8.03 6.15 5.56
N ARG A 105 -8.09 6.85 6.70
CA ARG A 105 -9.28 6.84 7.56
C ARG A 105 -10.56 7.29 6.83
N SER A 106 -10.43 8.28 5.93
CA SER A 106 -11.58 8.83 5.19
C SER A 106 -11.93 8.04 3.93
N ASN A 107 -10.99 7.25 3.37
CA ASN A 107 -11.25 6.45 2.19
C ASN A 107 -11.95 5.12 2.53
N ILE A 108 -13.20 5.00 2.07
CA ILE A 108 -14.03 3.78 2.23
C ILE A 108 -14.07 2.89 0.97
N SER A 109 -13.55 3.39 -0.15
CA SER A 109 -13.60 2.75 -1.47
C SER A 109 -12.49 1.71 -1.62
N LEU A 110 -11.31 2.02 -1.09
CA LEU A 110 -10.14 1.16 -1.13
C LEU A 110 -10.39 -0.10 -0.29
N LYS A 111 -10.35 -1.26 -0.95
CA LYS A 111 -10.55 -2.59 -0.35
C LYS A 111 -9.25 -3.35 -0.18
N VAL A 112 -8.29 -3.17 -1.09
CA VAL A 112 -7.02 -3.89 -1.07
C VAL A 112 -5.86 -2.91 -1.09
N LEU A 113 -4.98 -3.00 -0.09
CA LEU A 113 -3.77 -2.20 0.02
C LEU A 113 -2.56 -3.13 0.15
N ASN A 114 -1.60 -3.01 -0.78
CA ASN A 114 -0.33 -3.72 -0.69
C ASN A 114 0.82 -2.73 -0.45
N LEU A 115 1.49 -2.88 0.69
CA LEU A 115 2.65 -2.09 1.10
C LEU A 115 3.90 -2.98 1.29
N SER A 116 3.90 -4.19 0.73
CA SER A 116 5.02 -5.14 0.90
C SER A 116 6.35 -4.56 0.42
N GLY A 117 7.48 -4.94 1.04
CA GLY A 117 8.81 -4.49 0.61
C GLY A 117 9.13 -3.02 0.93
N ASN A 118 8.36 -2.38 1.80
CA ASN A 118 8.60 -1.02 2.28
C ASN A 118 9.13 -1.04 3.72
N ASN A 119 10.11 -0.22 4.08
CA ASN A 119 10.71 -0.22 5.41
C ASN A 119 9.85 0.55 6.44
N ILE A 120 8.64 0.04 6.70
CA ILE A 120 7.62 0.67 7.56
C ILE A 120 8.03 0.61 9.04
N GLY A 121 8.57 -0.55 9.48
CA GLY A 121 8.97 -0.73 10.88
C GLY A 121 7.81 -0.77 11.87
N ASP A 122 8.14 -0.99 13.15
CA ASP A 122 7.14 -1.06 14.24
C ASP A 122 6.40 0.27 14.45
N GLU A 123 7.08 1.41 14.27
CA GLU A 123 6.45 2.73 14.38
C GLU A 123 5.41 2.96 13.29
N GLY A 124 5.71 2.59 12.05
CA GLY A 124 4.74 2.66 10.97
C GLY A 124 3.61 1.64 11.13
N ALA A 125 3.90 0.47 11.72
CA ALA A 125 2.86 -0.51 12.07
C ALA A 125 1.88 0.07 13.09
N LYS A 126 2.35 0.71 14.17
CA LYS A 126 1.49 1.37 15.17
C LYS A 126 0.55 2.39 14.52
N VAL A 127 1.07 3.22 13.61
CA VAL A 127 0.24 4.17 12.86
C VAL A 127 -0.79 3.45 11.97
N LEU A 128 -0.39 2.38 11.26
CA LEU A 128 -1.35 1.55 10.51
C LEU A 128 -2.43 0.95 11.41
N CYS A 129 -2.08 0.52 12.63
CA CYS A 129 -3.04 -0.01 13.60
C CYS A 129 -4.10 1.03 13.92
N ASP A 130 -3.66 2.24 14.28
CA ASP A 130 -4.57 3.34 14.59
C ASP A 130 -5.47 3.62 13.38
N ILE A 131 -4.92 3.69 12.16
CA ILE A 131 -5.68 3.93 10.91
C ILE A 131 -6.75 2.87 10.72
N LEU A 132 -6.37 1.61 10.91
CA LEU A 132 -7.26 0.48 10.69
C LEU A 132 -8.43 0.50 11.67
N VAL A 133 -8.24 0.83 12.95
CA VAL A 133 -9.35 0.88 13.92
C VAL A 133 -10.52 1.74 13.42
N ASP A 134 -10.24 2.88 12.80
CA ASP A 134 -11.27 3.78 12.26
C ASP A 134 -11.63 3.52 10.78
N ASN A 135 -10.79 2.78 10.04
CA ASN A 135 -11.05 2.49 8.64
C ASN A 135 -12.00 1.30 8.47
N SER A 136 -13.14 1.56 7.83
CA SER A 136 -14.14 0.54 7.50
C SER A 136 -14.09 0.07 6.04
N GLY A 137 -13.16 0.59 5.24
CA GLY A 137 -13.05 0.32 3.81
C GLY A 137 -12.20 -0.89 3.47
N ILE A 138 -10.99 -0.95 4.04
CA ILE A 138 -9.94 -1.91 3.70
C ILE A 138 -10.31 -3.30 4.21
N GLN A 139 -10.31 -4.26 3.29
CA GLN A 139 -10.64 -5.66 3.53
C GLN A 139 -9.42 -6.57 3.44
N LYS A 140 -8.38 -6.15 2.72
CA LYS A 140 -7.13 -6.90 2.53
C LYS A 140 -5.93 -5.97 2.63
N LEU A 141 -5.01 -6.31 3.54
CA LEU A 141 -3.76 -5.58 3.75
C LEU A 141 -2.58 -6.52 3.57
N GLN A 142 -1.57 -6.11 2.79
CA GLN A 142 -0.34 -6.87 2.56
C GLN A 142 0.87 -6.06 3.04
N LEU A 143 1.61 -6.61 4.01
CA LEU A 143 2.75 -6.02 4.69
C LEU A 143 3.97 -6.97 4.66
N ASN A 144 4.12 -7.79 3.64
CA ASN A 144 5.25 -8.72 3.58
C ASN A 144 6.57 -7.97 3.48
N SER A 145 7.61 -8.41 4.19
CA SER A 145 8.94 -7.79 4.14
C SER A 145 8.92 -6.29 4.45
N THR A 146 8.18 -5.89 5.49
CA THR A 146 8.05 -4.48 5.89
C THR A 146 8.88 -4.06 7.11
N ASN A 147 9.78 -4.95 7.55
CA ASN A 147 10.63 -4.78 8.73
C ASN A 147 9.83 -4.53 10.03
N ILE A 148 8.61 -5.06 10.12
CA ILE A 148 7.79 -5.06 11.32
C ILE A 148 8.27 -6.18 12.24
N GLY A 149 8.62 -5.83 13.48
CA GLY A 149 9.01 -6.75 14.54
C GLY A 149 7.82 -7.18 15.40
N ASP A 150 8.12 -7.77 16.56
CA ASP A 150 7.11 -8.33 17.47
C ASP A 150 6.18 -7.26 18.05
N GLU A 151 6.69 -6.05 18.33
CA GLU A 151 5.88 -4.95 18.87
C GLU A 151 4.84 -4.47 17.86
N GLY A 152 5.24 -4.20 16.62
CA GLY A 152 4.33 -3.78 15.57
C GLY A 152 3.35 -4.89 15.18
N PHE A 153 3.79 -6.15 15.23
CA PHE A 153 2.91 -7.30 15.02
C PHE A 153 1.82 -7.39 16.10
N SER A 154 2.17 -7.24 17.37
CA SER A 154 1.21 -7.26 18.47
C SER A 154 0.16 -6.16 18.30
N GLY A 155 0.58 -4.95 17.94
CA GLY A 155 -0.34 -3.85 17.64
C GLY A 155 -1.29 -4.17 16.49
N LEU A 156 -0.80 -4.78 15.41
CA LEU A 156 -1.63 -5.15 14.26
C LEU A 156 -2.69 -6.20 14.64
N VAL A 157 -2.35 -7.13 15.52
CA VAL A 157 -3.30 -8.12 16.05
C VAL A 157 -4.37 -7.44 16.92
N GLU A 158 -4.00 -6.49 17.77
CA GLU A 158 -4.96 -5.73 18.58
C GLU A 158 -5.91 -4.91 17.70
N ALA A 159 -5.40 -4.20 16.69
CA ALA A 159 -6.22 -3.45 15.74
C ALA A 159 -7.18 -4.36 14.94
N LEU A 160 -6.76 -5.59 14.63
CA LEU A 160 -7.62 -6.60 13.99
C LEU A 160 -8.76 -7.09 14.87
N LEU A 161 -8.63 -7.04 16.21
CA LEU A 161 -9.71 -7.40 17.12
C LEU A 161 -10.82 -6.32 17.13
N GLU A 162 -10.45 -5.06 16.89
CA GLU A 162 -11.38 -3.94 16.86
C GLU A 162 -11.96 -3.68 15.46
N ASN A 163 -11.14 -3.84 14.42
CA ASN A 163 -11.55 -3.63 13.03
C ASN A 163 -12.43 -4.79 12.54
N LYS A 164 -13.62 -4.47 12.02
CA LYS A 164 -14.60 -5.46 11.51
C LYS A 164 -14.61 -5.62 9.99
N SER A 165 -13.86 -4.79 9.28
CA SER A 165 -13.80 -4.74 7.82
C SER A 165 -12.62 -5.54 7.26
N LEU A 166 -11.48 -5.57 7.95
CA LEU A 166 -10.27 -6.23 7.53
C LEU A 166 -10.43 -7.75 7.68
N SER A 167 -10.48 -8.44 6.55
CA SER A 167 -10.73 -9.89 6.47
C SER A 167 -9.47 -10.71 6.18
N SER A 168 -8.40 -10.04 5.73
CA SER A 168 -7.16 -10.70 5.32
C SER A 168 -5.96 -9.80 5.57
N LEU A 169 -5.07 -10.24 6.44
CA LEU A 169 -3.76 -9.62 6.66
C LEU A 169 -2.67 -10.59 6.19
N TYR A 170 -1.82 -10.13 5.28
CA TYR A 170 -0.63 -10.87 4.84
C TYR A 170 0.59 -10.17 5.41
N LEU A 171 1.19 -10.77 6.43
CA LEU A 171 2.43 -10.30 7.00
C LEU A 171 3.33 -11.52 7.19
N LYS A 172 4.56 -11.43 6.69
CA LYS A 172 5.59 -12.40 7.03
C LYS A 172 6.09 -12.00 8.41
N GLY A 173 5.79 -12.81 9.43
CA GLY A 173 6.27 -12.58 10.78
C GLY A 173 7.81 -12.48 10.80
N PRO A 174 8.39 -11.88 11.85
CA PRO A 174 9.83 -11.90 12.03
C PRO A 174 10.31 -13.34 11.83
N GLN A 175 11.29 -13.52 10.94
CA GLN A 175 11.96 -14.80 10.88
C GLN A 175 12.50 -15.04 12.28
N PRO A 176 12.28 -16.21 12.91
CA PRO A 176 13.10 -16.57 14.05
C PRO A 176 14.54 -16.53 13.51
N ASP A 177 15.28 -15.48 13.87
CA ASP A 177 16.67 -15.36 13.49
C ASP A 177 17.39 -16.64 13.89
N GLU A 178 18.38 -16.97 13.09
CA GLU A 178 19.39 -18.01 13.24
C GLU A 178 20.19 -17.86 14.55
N ALA A 179 19.52 -17.88 15.70
CA ALA A 179 20.08 -17.62 17.03
C ALA A 179 19.99 -18.84 17.96
N THR A 180 20.02 -20.06 17.41
CA THR A 180 20.19 -21.30 18.23
C THR A 180 21.25 -22.27 17.71
N SER A 181 22.04 -21.94 16.67
CA SER A 181 23.23 -22.72 16.30
C SER A 181 24.50 -22.25 17.04
N GLY A 182 24.39 -21.87 18.30
CA GLY A 182 25.55 -21.89 19.20
C GLY A 182 25.92 -23.35 19.50
N PRO A 183 27.20 -23.74 19.52
CA PRO A 183 27.58 -25.12 19.82
C PRO A 183 27.08 -25.46 21.23
N PHE A 184 26.13 -26.38 21.29
CA PHE A 184 25.63 -26.98 22.52
C PHE A 184 26.79 -27.75 23.15
N CYS A 185 27.49 -27.12 24.10
CA CYS A 185 28.50 -27.77 24.93
C CYS A 185 27.76 -28.41 26.12
N PRO A 186 27.62 -29.75 26.18
CA PRO A 186 27.01 -30.40 27.35
C PRO A 186 27.93 -30.23 28.56
N PRO A 187 27.37 -30.04 29.78
CA PRO A 187 28.17 -29.99 31.00
C PRO A 187 28.73 -31.37 31.36
N ASP A 188 29.97 -31.34 31.90
CA ASP A 188 30.74 -32.48 32.42
C ASP A 188 30.05 -33.25 33.56
#